data_AF-A0AAD7W210-F1
#
_entry.id   AF-A0AAD7W210-F1
#
_cell.length_a   1.000
_cell.length_b   1.000
_cell.length_c   1.000
_cell.angle_alpha   90.00
_cell.angle_beta   90.00
_cell.angle_gamma   90.00
#
_symmetry.space_group_name_H-M   'P 1'
#
loop_
_entity.id
_entity.type
_entity.pdbx_description
1 polymer ?
#
loop_
_entity_poly.entity_id
_entity_poly.type
_entity_poly.pdbx_seq_one_letter_code
_entity_poly.pdbx_strand_id
1 'polypeptide(L)'
;MLVNSLSEPGAWPVETCFNAHATKLKVEVECVCPRANSNTSDWKPSWSGQRTMDLGDFEADNSVSCRLASAIPEVCRSEDCCLGIDEAGRGPVLGPMVYGISFCPISRKDDLKNMKVADSKTLSEVERETLFQKLDEAKSFVGWALQILSPNTISTSMLQRAKYNLNALSHDAAIGLVQYTLDCGVQLKEVFVDTVGPAEKYQEKLSKRFPGVEVTVRPKADSLFPIVSAASICAKVARDHVVKSWGFVEDLGEVDTDYGSGYPNDPKTKSWLQKSLDPVFGYPQFVRFSWSTAKTLLDTRAVPVRWDDDEEDGEKAAARMHCSSMLSYFSREKPGGSVRETHRFFSERRLQSLDSL
;
A
#
# COMPACT_ATOMS: atom_id res chain seq x y z
N MET A 1 48.54 38.11 -2.81
CA MET A 1 49.96 38.14 -3.22
C MET A 1 50.28 36.74 -3.73
N LEU A 2 50.21 36.53 -5.05
CA LEU A 2 51.35 36.51 -6.01
C LEU A 2 52.05 35.12 -5.97
N VAL A 3 52.21 34.28 -7.01
CA VAL A 3 51.92 34.28 -8.46
C VAL A 3 51.95 32.83 -9.00
N ASN A 4 51.05 32.54 -9.95
CA ASN A 4 51.00 31.62 -11.11
C ASN A 4 52.14 30.63 -11.48
N SER A 5 51.74 29.46 -12.04
CA SER A 5 51.85 29.03 -13.47
C SER A 5 51.93 27.49 -13.59
N LEU A 6 50.91 26.79 -14.10
CA LEU A 6 50.66 26.35 -15.50
C LEU A 6 51.81 25.55 -16.16
N SER A 7 51.60 24.24 -16.39
CA SER A 7 51.64 23.54 -17.70
C SER A 7 52.01 22.03 -17.61
N GLU A 8 51.07 21.15 -17.97
CA GLU A 8 51.32 19.83 -18.62
C GLU A 8 51.77 20.08 -20.10
N PRO A 9 52.29 19.11 -20.92
CA PRO A 9 51.98 17.67 -20.93
C PRO A 9 53.09 16.66 -21.40
N GLY A 10 52.79 15.36 -21.25
CA GLY A 10 53.00 14.33 -22.28
C GLY A 10 54.28 13.48 -22.26
N ALA A 11 54.13 12.18 -22.00
CA ALA A 11 54.77 11.08 -22.75
C ALA A 11 54.34 9.70 -22.20
N TRP A 12 53.85 8.83 -23.08
CA TRP A 12 53.73 7.38 -22.87
C TRP A 12 55.11 6.71 -22.97
N PRO A 13 55.35 5.58 -22.28
CA PRO A 13 55.48 4.36 -23.07
C PRO A 13 54.86 3.10 -22.43
N VAL A 14 54.70 2.14 -23.34
CA VAL A 14 54.19 0.78 -23.25
C VAL A 14 55.14 -0.12 -22.43
N GLU A 15 54.60 -0.97 -21.55
CA GLU A 15 54.82 -2.43 -21.48
C GLU A 15 54.50 -3.04 -20.10
N THR A 16 53.56 -3.98 -20.14
CA THR A 16 53.44 -5.22 -19.35
C THR A 16 54.13 -5.34 -17.99
N CYS A 17 53.33 -5.53 -16.94
CA CYS A 17 53.58 -6.63 -16.01
C CYS A 17 52.30 -7.04 -15.26
N PHE A 18 51.95 -8.32 -15.41
CA PHE A 18 51.00 -9.05 -14.58
C PHE A 18 51.36 -8.87 -13.10
N ASN A 19 50.43 -8.36 -12.29
CA ASN A 19 50.35 -8.78 -10.90
C ASN A 19 48.91 -8.68 -10.40
N ALA A 20 48.30 -9.85 -10.26
CA ALA A 20 47.01 -10.04 -9.64
C ALA A 20 47.13 -9.75 -8.15
N HIS A 21 46.77 -8.53 -7.74
CA HIS A 21 46.38 -8.25 -6.37
C HIS A 21 44.87 -8.10 -6.31
N ALA A 22 44.23 -9.14 -5.76
CA ALA A 22 42.82 -9.17 -5.39
C ALA A 22 42.52 -8.03 -4.41
N THR A 23 42.08 -6.91 -4.93
CA THR A 23 41.52 -5.83 -4.15
C THR A 23 40.05 -6.17 -3.97
N LYS A 24 39.64 -6.51 -2.74
CA LYS A 24 38.24 -6.61 -2.33
C LYS A 24 37.57 -5.27 -2.63
N LEU A 25 36.88 -5.18 -3.76
CA LEU A 25 35.86 -4.18 -4.00
C LEU A 25 34.74 -4.45 -3.00
N LYS A 26 34.78 -3.71 -1.89
CA LYS A 26 33.61 -3.45 -1.06
C LYS A 26 32.65 -2.66 -1.95
N VAL A 27 31.75 -3.36 -2.63
CA VAL A 27 30.57 -2.72 -3.20
C VAL A 27 29.67 -2.43 -2.00
N GLU A 28 29.80 -1.24 -1.43
CA GLU A 28 28.74 -0.67 -0.62
C GLU A 28 27.55 -0.47 -1.57
N VAL A 29 26.59 -1.39 -1.47
CA VAL A 29 25.26 -1.16 -2.01
C VAL A 29 24.64 -0.12 -1.08
N GLU A 30 24.82 1.16 -1.42
CA GLU A 30 23.91 2.18 -0.91
C GLU A 30 22.50 1.77 -1.32
N CYS A 31 21.72 1.33 -0.34
CA CYS A 31 20.27 1.35 -0.45
C CYS A 31 19.87 2.79 -0.73
N VAL A 32 19.67 3.12 -2.00
CA VAL A 32 18.97 4.34 -2.40
C VAL A 32 17.53 4.16 -1.93
N CYS A 33 17.25 4.58 -0.69
CA CYS A 33 15.91 4.95 -0.29
C CYS A 33 15.40 5.96 -1.34
N PRO A 34 14.18 5.81 -1.87
CA PRO A 34 13.58 6.86 -2.67
C PRO A 34 13.65 8.14 -1.86
N ARG A 35 14.39 9.14 -2.37
CA ARG A 35 14.45 10.47 -1.77
C ARG A 35 13.02 10.93 -1.55
N ALA A 36 12.68 11.22 -0.29
CA ALA A 36 11.51 11.99 0.04
C ALA A 36 11.54 13.25 -0.85
N ASN A 37 10.56 13.37 -1.74
CA ASN A 37 10.42 14.54 -2.56
C ASN A 37 10.05 15.68 -1.60
N SER A 38 11.02 16.53 -1.28
CA SER A 38 10.83 17.73 -0.48
C SER A 38 10.10 18.77 -1.33
N ASN A 39 8.81 18.55 -1.56
CA ASN A 39 7.88 19.60 -1.92
C ASN A 39 7.03 19.87 -0.69
N THR A 40 7.60 20.67 0.22
CA THR A 40 6.80 21.39 1.22
C THR A 40 6.07 22.51 0.49
N SER A 41 4.98 22.16 -0.21
CA SER A 41 3.98 23.15 -0.59
C SER A 41 3.21 23.52 0.67
N ASP A 42 3.23 24.81 1.01
CA ASP A 42 2.47 25.41 2.10
C ASP A 42 1.02 24.92 2.08
N TRP A 43 0.66 24.15 3.10
CA TRP A 43 -0.67 23.61 3.30
C TRP A 43 -1.61 24.74 3.74
N LYS A 44 -2.63 25.02 2.92
CA LYS A 44 -3.76 25.86 3.32
C LYS A 44 -4.97 24.97 3.55
N PRO A 45 -5.71 25.14 4.66
CA PRO A 45 -6.98 24.44 4.83
C PRO A 45 -8.01 25.00 3.85
N SER A 46 -8.38 24.24 2.83
CA SER A 46 -9.50 24.57 1.94
C SER A 46 -10.80 24.05 2.52
N TRP A 47 -11.79 24.93 2.68
CA TRP A 47 -13.15 24.57 3.05
C TRP A 47 -14.09 25.21 2.03
N SER A 48 -14.71 24.40 1.16
CA SER A 48 -15.88 24.82 0.37
C SER A 48 -17.17 24.45 1.11
N GLY A 49 -18.21 25.29 0.96
CA GLY A 49 -19.42 25.36 1.80
C GLY A 49 -20.42 24.19 1.75
N GLN A 50 -19.98 22.95 1.55
CA GLN A 50 -20.72 21.75 1.91
C GLN A 50 -19.90 20.99 2.95
N ARG A 51 -20.46 20.79 4.14
CA ARG A 51 -19.81 20.17 5.31
C ARG A 51 -19.68 18.65 5.15
N THR A 52 -18.92 18.25 4.15
CA THR A 52 -18.55 16.87 3.84
C THR A 52 -17.03 16.77 3.86
N MET A 53 -16.50 15.57 4.08
CA MET A 53 -15.05 15.32 4.02
C MET A 53 -14.50 15.79 2.66
N ASP A 54 -13.51 16.68 2.66
CA ASP A 54 -12.88 17.14 1.43
C ASP A 54 -11.95 16.03 0.90
N LEU A 55 -12.38 15.40 -0.19
CA LEU A 55 -11.62 14.37 -0.90
C LEU A 55 -10.93 14.93 -2.14
N GLY A 56 -10.93 16.24 -2.37
CA GLY A 56 -10.49 16.85 -3.63
C GLY A 56 -9.09 16.40 -4.08
N ASP A 57 -8.15 16.28 -3.15
CA ASP A 57 -6.79 15.80 -3.44
C ASP A 57 -6.78 14.33 -3.93
N PHE A 58 -7.63 13.48 -3.36
CA PHE A 58 -7.75 12.08 -3.79
C PHE A 58 -8.56 11.96 -5.09
N GLU A 59 -9.59 12.77 -5.26
CA GLU A 59 -10.40 12.80 -6.48
C GLU A 59 -9.60 13.34 -7.68
N ALA A 60 -8.61 14.20 -7.44
CA ALA A 60 -7.68 14.68 -8.47
C ALA A 60 -6.73 13.59 -8.98
N ASP A 61 -6.26 12.69 -8.11
CA ASP A 61 -5.45 11.52 -8.48
C ASP A 61 -5.69 10.34 -7.52
N ASN A 62 -6.65 9.49 -7.86
CA ASN A 62 -6.99 8.30 -7.07
C ASN A 62 -6.13 7.08 -7.38
N SER A 63 -5.14 7.21 -8.27
CA SER A 63 -4.18 6.15 -8.59
C SER A 63 -3.17 5.96 -7.45
N VAL A 64 -2.94 6.99 -6.65
CA VAL A 64 -2.02 7.01 -5.51
C VAL A 64 -2.75 7.05 -4.19
N SER A 65 -2.08 6.61 -3.13
CA SER A 65 -2.60 6.70 -1.77
C SER A 65 -2.48 8.13 -1.24
N CYS A 66 -3.46 8.61 -0.48
CA CYS A 66 -3.44 9.95 0.11
C CYS A 66 -3.66 9.91 1.63
N ARG A 67 -3.28 11.00 2.30
CA ARG A 67 -3.56 11.24 3.72
C ARG A 67 -4.48 12.45 3.85
N LEU A 68 -5.53 12.31 4.64
CA LEU A 68 -6.45 13.39 5.01
C LEU A 68 -6.44 13.55 6.52
N ALA A 69 -6.52 14.77 7.03
CA ALA A 69 -6.52 14.99 8.47
C ALA A 69 -7.29 16.25 8.86
N SER A 70 -7.82 16.24 10.09
CA SER A 70 -8.38 17.43 10.72
C SER A 70 -7.28 18.39 11.15
N ALA A 71 -7.67 19.62 11.50
CA ALA A 71 -6.81 20.47 12.33
C ALA A 71 -6.51 19.78 13.67
N ILE A 72 -5.30 19.99 14.20
CA ILE A 72 -4.89 19.46 15.50
C ILE A 72 -5.41 20.38 16.60
N PRO A 73 -6.28 19.92 17.52
CA PRO A 73 -6.75 20.73 18.64
C PRO A 73 -5.59 21.14 19.55
N GLU A 74 -5.54 22.40 19.99
CA GLU A 74 -4.45 22.90 20.85
C GLU A 74 -4.34 22.12 22.16
N VAL A 75 -5.47 21.74 22.75
CA VAL A 75 -5.52 20.92 23.98
C VAL A 75 -4.79 19.58 23.83
N CYS A 76 -4.76 19.00 22.63
CA CYS A 76 -4.08 17.74 22.35
C CYS A 76 -2.55 17.87 22.35
N ARG A 77 -2.02 19.10 22.34
CA ARG A 77 -0.57 19.37 22.42
C ARG A 77 -0.08 19.54 23.85
N SER A 78 -0.98 19.85 24.78
CA SER A 78 -0.67 20.15 26.18
C SER A 78 -1.18 19.10 27.17
N GLU A 79 -2.15 18.28 26.78
CA GLU A 79 -2.72 17.23 27.61
C GLU A 79 -2.46 15.84 27.03
N ASP A 80 -2.24 14.88 27.93
CA ASP A 80 -2.08 13.47 27.59
C ASP A 80 -3.32 12.96 26.82
N CYS A 81 -3.08 12.43 25.62
CA CYS A 81 -4.11 11.99 24.68
C CYS A 81 -4.17 10.47 24.54
N CYS A 82 -5.38 9.98 24.28
CA CYS A 82 -5.60 8.63 23.76
C CYS A 82 -5.92 8.67 22.26
N LEU A 83 -5.53 7.63 21.54
CA LEU A 83 -5.77 7.47 20.10
C LEU A 83 -6.39 6.10 19.82
N GLY A 84 -7.38 6.07 18.93
CA GLY A 84 -7.99 4.86 18.39
C GLY A 84 -7.60 4.65 16.93
N ILE A 85 -7.43 3.39 16.53
CA ILE A 85 -7.14 2.98 15.15
C ILE A 85 -8.15 1.92 14.72
N ASP A 86 -8.76 2.11 13.55
CA ASP A 86 -9.56 1.11 12.86
C ASP A 86 -9.39 1.23 11.34
N GLU A 87 -9.87 0.23 10.59
CA GLU A 87 -9.87 0.25 9.13
C GLU A 87 -11.25 0.00 8.50
N ALA A 88 -11.39 0.38 7.24
CA ALA A 88 -12.51 0.05 6.39
C ALA A 88 -12.02 -0.45 5.02
N GLY A 89 -12.75 -1.39 4.42
CA GLY A 89 -12.44 -1.86 3.06
C GLY A 89 -11.25 -2.83 2.98
N ARG A 90 -10.95 -3.60 4.04
CA ARG A 90 -9.89 -4.61 4.00
C ARG A 90 -10.19 -5.78 3.04
N GLY A 91 -11.42 -6.29 3.04
CA GLY A 91 -11.83 -7.50 2.29
C GLY A 91 -12.24 -7.34 0.81
N PRO A 92 -12.83 -6.21 0.37
CA PRO A 92 -13.24 -6.01 -1.02
C PRO A 92 -12.13 -6.24 -2.05
N VAL A 93 -12.52 -6.77 -3.22
CA VAL A 93 -11.67 -6.82 -4.42
C VAL A 93 -11.72 -5.50 -5.20
N LEU A 94 -12.74 -4.68 -4.96
CA LEU A 94 -12.91 -3.36 -5.57
C LEU A 94 -12.70 -2.22 -4.56
N GLY A 95 -12.12 -1.12 -5.02
CA GLY A 95 -12.01 0.13 -4.27
C GLY A 95 -10.88 0.17 -3.24
N PRO A 96 -10.75 1.28 -2.49
CA PRO A 96 -9.63 1.52 -1.59
C PRO A 96 -9.78 0.79 -0.25
N MET A 97 -8.67 0.69 0.48
CA MET A 97 -8.65 0.36 1.91
C MET A 97 -8.32 1.63 2.69
N VAL A 98 -9.11 1.98 3.70
CA VAL A 98 -8.92 3.21 4.46
C VAL A 98 -8.56 2.88 5.90
N TYR A 99 -7.41 3.36 6.37
CA TYR A 99 -7.07 3.37 7.78
C TYR A 99 -7.49 4.71 8.38
N GLY A 100 -8.15 4.68 9.53
CA GLY A 100 -8.54 5.88 10.26
C GLY A 100 -7.96 5.89 11.66
N ILE A 101 -7.63 7.09 12.12
CA ILE A 101 -7.33 7.38 13.51
C ILE A 101 -8.21 8.51 14.03
N SER A 102 -8.52 8.45 15.31
CA SER A 102 -9.09 9.55 16.07
C SER A 102 -8.36 9.68 17.39
N PHE A 103 -8.14 10.90 17.87
CA PHE A 103 -7.48 11.16 19.14
C PHE A 103 -8.14 12.31 19.90
N CYS A 104 -8.09 12.24 21.23
CA CYS A 104 -8.57 13.29 22.13
C CYS A 104 -7.84 13.23 23.48
N PRO A 105 -7.88 14.29 24.30
CA PRO A 105 -7.35 14.26 25.65
C PRO A 105 -8.01 13.16 26.51
N ILE A 106 -7.23 12.50 27.36
CA ILE A 106 -7.72 11.44 28.26
C ILE A 106 -8.78 11.99 29.22
N SER A 107 -8.64 13.26 29.63
CA SER A 107 -9.59 14.01 30.44
C SER A 107 -10.99 14.14 29.81
N ARG A 108 -11.10 14.00 28.48
CA ARG A 108 -12.33 14.19 27.69
C ARG A 108 -12.90 12.87 27.13
N LYS A 109 -12.44 11.71 27.61
CA LYS A 109 -12.96 10.40 27.20
C LYS A 109 -14.47 10.26 27.42
N ASP A 110 -14.97 10.80 28.53
CA ASP A 110 -16.41 10.73 28.85
C ASP A 110 -17.25 11.61 27.91
N ASP A 111 -16.74 12.76 27.47
CA ASP A 111 -17.42 13.59 26.46
C ASP A 111 -17.58 12.83 25.15
N LEU A 112 -16.52 12.16 24.69
CA LEU A 112 -16.57 11.33 23.49
C LEU A 112 -17.58 10.17 23.65
N LYS A 113 -17.63 9.55 24.83
CA LYS A 113 -18.62 8.50 25.13
C LYS A 113 -20.06 9.06 25.09
N ASN A 114 -20.27 10.26 25.62
CA ASN A 114 -21.56 10.96 25.63
C ASN A 114 -22.05 11.34 24.22
N MET A 115 -21.13 11.48 23.25
CA MET A 115 -21.48 11.65 21.83
C MET A 115 -22.10 10.40 21.19
N LYS A 116 -22.16 9.26 21.92
CA LYS A 116 -22.75 7.99 21.49
C LYS A 116 -22.15 7.40 20.21
N VAL A 117 -20.84 7.60 20.03
CA VAL A 117 -20.10 7.06 18.87
C VAL A 117 -19.94 5.53 18.91
N ALA A 118 -20.09 4.90 20.09
CA ALA A 118 -19.75 3.48 20.31
C ALA A 118 -20.90 2.47 20.11
N ASP A 119 -22.16 2.90 20.03
CA ASP A 119 -23.31 2.04 20.36
C ASP A 119 -23.98 1.36 19.16
N SER A 120 -23.24 1.12 18.07
CA SER A 120 -23.92 0.94 16.78
C SER A 120 -23.24 -0.07 15.86
N LYS A 121 -23.44 -1.35 16.18
CA LYS A 121 -23.02 -2.49 15.36
C LYS A 121 -23.72 -2.58 14.00
N THR A 122 -24.69 -1.69 13.74
CA THR A 122 -25.44 -1.58 12.49
C THR A 122 -25.83 -0.14 12.19
N LEU A 123 -24.85 0.78 12.09
CA LEU A 123 -25.14 2.11 11.54
C LEU A 123 -25.46 2.01 10.05
N SER A 124 -26.54 2.65 9.65
CA SER A 124 -26.74 3.06 8.27
C SER A 124 -25.68 4.09 7.85
N GLU A 125 -25.52 4.26 6.54
CA GLU A 125 -24.59 5.25 6.00
C GLU A 125 -24.91 6.67 6.48
N VAL A 126 -26.20 7.05 6.49
CA VAL A 126 -26.67 8.37 6.92
C VAL A 126 -26.37 8.62 8.41
N GLU A 127 -26.48 7.60 9.25
CA GLU A 127 -26.12 7.72 10.66
C GLU A 127 -24.60 7.88 10.84
N ARG A 128 -23.79 7.17 10.03
CA ARG A 128 -22.32 7.36 10.03
C ARG A 128 -21.93 8.78 9.63
N GLU A 129 -22.53 9.33 8.59
CA GLU A 129 -22.35 10.74 8.18
C GLU A 129 -22.66 11.70 9.33
N THR A 130 -23.81 11.50 9.97
CA THR A 130 -24.26 12.36 11.08
C THR A 130 -23.29 12.29 12.26
N LEU A 131 -22.76 11.10 12.57
CA LEU A 131 -21.77 10.94 13.65
C LEU A 131 -20.40 11.53 13.27
N PHE A 132 -19.98 11.39 12.02
CA PHE A 132 -18.76 12.03 11.53
C PHE A 132 -18.86 13.55 11.62
N GLN A 133 -19.98 14.14 11.22
CA GLN A 133 -20.21 15.59 11.37
C GLN A 133 -20.11 16.03 12.83
N LYS A 134 -20.67 15.27 13.78
CA LYS A 134 -20.53 15.56 15.21
C LYS A 134 -19.08 15.48 15.69
N LEU A 135 -18.31 14.51 15.20
CA LEU A 135 -16.88 14.38 15.51
C LEU A 135 -16.09 15.58 14.98
N ASP A 136 -16.39 16.02 13.75
CA ASP A 136 -15.74 17.17 13.12
C ASP A 136 -16.14 18.51 13.78
N GLU A 137 -17.39 18.64 14.21
CA GLU A 137 -17.86 19.79 15.01
C GLU A 137 -17.19 19.84 16.39
N ALA A 138 -16.77 18.69 16.95
CA ALA A 138 -16.02 18.56 18.18
C ALA A 138 -14.50 18.83 18.03
N LYS A 139 -14.07 19.49 16.94
CA LYS A 139 -12.67 19.89 16.65
C LYS A 139 -11.94 20.70 17.72
N SER A 140 -12.64 21.17 18.76
CA SER A 140 -12.01 21.83 19.90
C SER A 140 -11.23 20.85 20.78
N PHE A 141 -11.52 19.55 20.73
CA PHE A 141 -10.82 18.52 21.51
C PHE A 141 -10.65 17.17 20.80
N VAL A 142 -11.36 16.92 19.69
CA VAL A 142 -11.21 15.71 18.88
C VAL A 142 -10.41 16.05 17.63
N GLY A 143 -9.39 15.25 17.34
CA GLY A 143 -8.71 15.23 16.05
C GLY A 143 -8.86 13.87 15.36
N TRP A 144 -8.71 13.86 14.04
CA TRP A 144 -8.75 12.66 13.24
C TRP A 144 -7.77 12.74 12.06
N ALA A 145 -7.32 11.58 11.59
CA ALA A 145 -6.57 11.47 10.34
C ALA A 145 -6.85 10.13 9.67
N LEU A 146 -6.67 10.10 8.36
CA LEU A 146 -6.99 8.98 7.50
C LEU A 146 -5.81 8.72 6.55
N GLN A 147 -5.57 7.44 6.27
CA GLN A 147 -4.72 7.00 5.18
C GLN A 147 -5.59 6.19 4.21
N ILE A 148 -5.87 6.77 3.05
CA ILE A 148 -6.61 6.10 1.97
C ILE A 148 -5.58 5.40 1.10
N LEU A 149 -5.66 4.07 1.04
CA LEU A 149 -4.80 3.23 0.22
C LEU A 149 -5.52 2.90 -1.08
N SER A 150 -5.00 3.40 -2.21
CA SER A 150 -5.60 3.15 -3.52
C SER A 150 -5.54 1.66 -3.89
N PRO A 151 -6.53 1.11 -4.59
CA PRO A 151 -6.48 -0.28 -5.08
C PRO A 151 -5.25 -0.56 -5.96
N ASN A 152 -4.79 0.45 -6.71
CA ASN A 152 -3.53 0.40 -7.44
C ASN A 152 -2.30 0.28 -6.51
N THR A 153 -2.21 1.09 -5.43
CA THR A 153 -1.13 0.97 -4.44
C THR A 153 -1.16 -0.41 -3.78
N ILE A 154 -2.33 -0.92 -3.40
CA ILE A 154 -2.47 -2.25 -2.81
C ILE A 154 -1.98 -3.33 -3.77
N SER A 155 -2.37 -3.23 -5.05
CA SER A 155 -1.98 -4.19 -6.09
C SER A 155 -0.48 -4.20 -6.34
N THR A 156 0.09 -3.03 -6.63
CA THR A 156 1.52 -2.87 -6.91
C THR A 156 2.38 -3.25 -5.71
N SER A 157 1.96 -2.90 -4.49
CA SER A 157 2.67 -3.27 -3.27
C SER A 157 2.70 -4.79 -3.04
N MET A 158 1.59 -5.49 -3.33
CA MET A 158 1.50 -6.93 -3.10
C MET A 158 2.07 -7.80 -4.22
N LEU A 159 2.13 -7.26 -5.44
CA LEU A 159 2.63 -7.95 -6.65
C LEU A 159 4.06 -7.54 -7.03
N GLN A 160 4.74 -6.73 -6.20
CA GLN A 160 6.15 -6.42 -6.42
C GLN A 160 7.05 -7.65 -6.18
N ARG A 161 8.25 -7.63 -6.76
CA ARG A 161 9.27 -8.70 -6.64
C ARG A 161 9.55 -9.11 -5.18
N ALA A 162 9.67 -8.12 -4.29
CA ALA A 162 9.89 -8.35 -2.87
C ALA A 162 8.56 -8.60 -2.14
N LYS A 163 8.40 -9.79 -1.55
CA LYS A 163 7.15 -10.19 -0.89
C LYS A 163 6.72 -9.17 0.18
N TYR A 164 5.60 -8.52 -0.08
CA TYR A 164 4.98 -7.58 0.85
C TYR A 164 3.48 -7.81 0.89
N ASN A 165 3.03 -8.46 1.96
CA ASN A 165 1.64 -8.90 2.07
C ASN A 165 0.73 -7.81 2.67
N LEU A 166 -0.58 -8.03 2.58
CA LEU A 166 -1.59 -7.10 3.08
C LEU A 166 -1.44 -6.78 4.57
N ASN A 167 -0.98 -7.73 5.40
CA ASN A 167 -0.74 -7.45 6.83
C ASN A 167 0.40 -6.45 7.02
N ALA A 168 1.48 -6.57 6.25
CA ALA A 168 2.59 -5.63 6.31
C ALA A 168 2.14 -4.22 5.88
N LEU A 169 1.44 -4.11 4.74
CA LEU A 169 0.85 -2.86 4.27
C LEU A 169 -0.10 -2.22 5.31
N SER A 170 -0.99 -3.02 5.90
CA SER A 170 -1.89 -2.60 6.97
C SER A 170 -1.15 -2.06 8.19
N HIS A 171 -0.14 -2.79 8.67
CA HIS A 171 0.62 -2.37 9.85
C HIS A 171 1.40 -1.07 9.57
N ASP A 172 1.97 -0.93 8.38
CA ASP A 172 2.78 0.24 8.05
C ASP A 172 1.91 1.49 7.85
N ALA A 173 0.68 1.34 7.32
CA ALA A 173 -0.31 2.42 7.28
C ALA A 173 -0.70 2.90 8.69
N ALA A 174 -1.00 1.97 9.60
CA ALA A 174 -1.32 2.29 11.00
C ALA A 174 -0.14 2.96 11.72
N ILE A 175 1.08 2.41 11.56
CA ILE A 175 2.31 3.00 12.10
C ILE A 175 2.52 4.41 11.56
N GLY A 176 2.29 4.62 10.26
CA GLY A 176 2.40 5.93 9.62
C GLY A 176 1.45 6.97 10.20
N LEU A 177 0.22 6.59 10.53
CA LEU A 177 -0.77 7.49 11.16
C LEU A 177 -0.43 7.80 12.63
N VAL A 178 0.08 6.82 13.38
CA VAL A 178 0.57 7.07 14.75
C VAL A 178 1.78 8.00 14.73
N GLN A 179 2.73 7.74 13.83
CA GLN A 179 3.92 8.60 13.67
C GLN A 179 3.53 10.02 13.26
N TYR A 180 2.61 10.17 12.31
CA TYR A 180 2.07 11.47 11.92
C TYR A 180 1.50 12.25 13.10
N THR A 181 0.73 11.60 13.97
CA THR A 181 0.16 12.22 15.17
C THR A 181 1.25 12.76 16.11
N LEU A 182 2.31 11.98 16.31
CA LEU A 182 3.47 12.39 17.12
C LEU A 182 4.22 13.55 16.48
N ASP A 183 4.47 13.49 15.17
CA ASP A 183 5.18 14.53 14.41
C ASP A 183 4.40 15.85 14.40
N CYS A 184 3.06 15.76 14.40
CA CYS A 184 2.18 16.91 14.57
C CYS A 184 2.19 17.49 15.98
N GLY A 185 2.91 16.91 16.95
CA GLY A 185 3.08 17.44 18.31
C GLY A 185 1.94 17.11 19.27
N VAL A 186 1.15 16.07 18.99
CA VAL A 186 0.14 15.58 19.94
C VAL A 186 0.82 14.83 21.07
N GLN A 187 0.42 15.09 22.32
CA GLN A 187 0.96 14.45 23.50
C GLN A 187 0.34 13.05 23.70
N LEU A 188 0.68 12.12 22.81
CA LEU A 188 0.10 10.79 22.77
C LEU A 188 0.63 9.90 23.92
N LYS A 189 -0.30 9.31 24.69
CA LYS A 189 0.01 8.37 25.78
C LYS A 189 -0.56 6.99 25.61
N GLU A 190 -1.77 6.88 25.06
CA GLU A 190 -2.45 5.60 24.90
C GLU A 190 -2.86 5.39 23.44
N VAL A 191 -2.65 4.19 22.92
CA VAL A 191 -3.08 3.79 21.57
C VAL A 191 -3.89 2.51 21.67
N PHE A 192 -5.12 2.55 21.15
CA PHE A 192 -6.04 1.43 21.06
C PHE A 192 -6.24 1.04 19.60
N VAL A 193 -6.09 -0.24 19.27
CA VAL A 193 -6.14 -0.72 17.88
C VAL A 193 -7.11 -1.89 17.75
N ASP A 194 -8.02 -1.81 16.79
CA ASP A 194 -8.82 -2.98 16.38
C ASP A 194 -7.99 -3.93 15.50
N THR A 195 -8.20 -5.23 15.68
CA THR A 195 -7.54 -6.23 14.83
C THR A 195 -8.40 -7.44 14.56
N VAL A 196 -8.27 -7.97 13.36
CA VAL A 196 -8.84 -9.25 12.93
C VAL A 196 -7.86 -10.42 13.12
N GLY A 197 -6.64 -10.17 13.62
CA GLY A 197 -5.55 -11.15 13.73
C GLY A 197 -4.97 -11.33 15.14
N PRO A 198 -3.80 -11.98 15.26
CA PRO A 198 -3.14 -12.20 16.54
C PRO A 198 -2.71 -10.88 17.20
N ALA A 199 -3.49 -10.42 18.16
CA ALA A 199 -3.29 -9.13 18.83
C ALA A 199 -1.90 -9.00 19.48
N GLU A 200 -1.39 -10.07 20.11
CA GLU A 200 -0.13 -10.06 20.84
C GLU A 200 1.07 -9.64 19.98
N LYS A 201 1.23 -10.25 18.79
CA LYS A 201 2.33 -9.94 17.87
C LYS A 201 2.25 -8.51 17.36
N TYR A 202 1.04 -8.03 17.11
CA TYR A 202 0.84 -6.67 16.60
C TYR A 202 1.11 -5.64 17.70
N GLN A 203 0.63 -5.90 18.91
CA GLN A 203 0.91 -5.08 20.08
C GLN A 203 2.41 -5.01 20.38
N GLU A 204 3.12 -6.14 20.30
CA GLU A 204 4.58 -6.16 20.48
C GLU A 204 5.29 -5.32 19.41
N LYS A 205 4.89 -5.43 18.12
CA LYS A 205 5.44 -4.62 17.03
C LYS A 205 5.26 -3.12 17.29
N LEU A 206 4.05 -2.70 17.67
CA LEU A 206 3.74 -1.29 17.93
C LEU A 206 4.43 -0.77 19.20
N SER A 207 4.43 -1.55 20.28
CA SER A 207 5.07 -1.17 21.55
C SER A 207 6.59 -1.01 21.39
N LYS A 208 7.23 -1.86 20.59
CA LYS A 208 8.65 -1.71 20.24
C LYS A 208 8.93 -0.45 19.42
N ARG A 209 8.00 -0.08 18.52
CA ARG A 209 8.12 1.11 17.67
C ARG A 209 7.87 2.40 18.45
N PHE A 210 6.96 2.37 19.42
CA PHE A 210 6.51 3.52 20.20
C PHE A 210 6.66 3.25 21.71
N PRO A 211 7.90 3.17 22.24
CA PRO A 211 8.14 2.75 23.63
C PRO A 211 7.62 3.73 24.70
N GLY A 212 7.32 4.99 24.33
CA GLY A 212 6.76 6.00 25.22
C GLY A 212 5.23 6.04 25.26
N VAL A 213 4.56 5.13 24.55
CA VAL A 213 3.12 5.08 24.38
C VAL A 213 2.61 3.70 24.83
N GLU A 214 1.56 3.68 25.66
CA GLU A 214 0.89 2.46 26.04
C GLU A 214 0.02 1.96 24.89
N VAL A 215 0.41 0.84 24.29
CA VAL A 215 -0.32 0.25 23.16
C VAL A 215 -1.15 -0.94 23.62
N THR A 216 -2.44 -0.88 23.32
CA THR A 216 -3.41 -1.97 23.53
C THR A 216 -4.03 -2.37 22.19
N VAL A 217 -3.81 -3.62 21.77
CA VAL A 217 -4.43 -4.17 20.56
C VAL A 217 -5.44 -5.22 20.98
N ARG A 218 -6.70 -5.12 20.53
CA ARG A 218 -7.74 -6.11 20.83
C ARG A 218 -8.65 -6.35 19.64
N PRO A 219 -9.20 -7.56 19.49
CA PRO A 219 -10.30 -7.77 18.56
C PRO A 219 -11.57 -7.08 19.07
N LYS A 220 -12.35 -6.50 18.16
CA LYS A 220 -13.59 -5.75 18.46
C LYS A 220 -13.33 -4.56 19.37
N ALA A 221 -12.19 -3.89 19.20
CA ALA A 221 -11.80 -2.74 19.99
C ALA A 221 -12.75 -1.55 19.78
N ASP A 222 -13.36 -1.44 18.61
CA ASP A 222 -14.43 -0.48 18.28
C ASP A 222 -15.64 -0.57 19.23
N SER A 223 -15.96 -1.77 19.70
CA SER A 223 -17.04 -2.02 20.66
C SER A 223 -16.63 -1.79 22.12
N LEU A 224 -15.33 -1.66 22.40
CA LEU A 224 -14.77 -1.55 23.74
C LEU A 224 -14.32 -0.12 24.07
N PHE A 225 -13.78 0.58 23.07
CA PHE A 225 -13.16 1.88 23.23
C PHE A 225 -13.84 2.90 22.31
N PRO A 226 -14.51 3.94 22.86
CA PRO A 226 -15.19 4.96 22.06
C PRO A 226 -14.28 5.65 21.03
N ILE A 227 -13.00 5.80 21.35
CA ILE A 227 -12.01 6.41 20.44
C ILE A 227 -11.71 5.53 19.21
N VAL A 228 -11.73 4.20 19.37
CA VAL A 228 -11.62 3.28 18.23
C VAL A 228 -12.90 3.30 17.41
N SER A 229 -14.05 3.44 18.07
CA SER A 229 -15.33 3.60 17.37
C SER A 229 -15.40 4.91 16.56
N ALA A 230 -14.83 6.00 17.07
CA ALA A 230 -14.69 7.25 16.31
C ALA A 230 -13.80 7.05 15.07
N ALA A 231 -12.65 6.39 15.23
CA ALA A 231 -11.75 6.06 14.11
C ALA A 231 -12.44 5.18 13.04
N SER A 232 -13.23 4.19 13.50
CA SER A 232 -14.08 3.32 12.70
C SER A 232 -15.07 4.10 11.83
N ILE A 233 -15.73 5.10 12.41
CA ILE A 233 -16.67 5.98 11.70
C ILE A 233 -15.93 6.78 10.62
N CYS A 234 -14.82 7.44 10.97
CA CYS A 234 -14.02 8.21 10.02
C CYS A 234 -13.57 7.35 8.82
N ALA A 235 -13.05 6.14 9.07
CA ALA A 235 -12.59 5.25 8.00
C ALA A 235 -13.74 4.78 7.09
N LYS A 236 -14.90 4.43 7.66
CA LYS A 236 -16.06 3.93 6.90
C LYS A 236 -16.70 5.03 6.06
N VAL A 237 -16.88 6.23 6.61
CA VAL A 237 -17.40 7.40 5.89
C VAL A 237 -16.49 7.74 4.71
N ALA A 238 -15.18 7.86 4.94
CA ALA A 238 -14.23 8.15 3.88
C ALA A 238 -14.25 7.09 2.77
N ARG A 239 -14.24 5.80 3.15
CA ARG A 239 -14.29 4.70 2.19
C ARG A 239 -15.57 4.74 1.35
N ASP A 240 -16.72 5.00 1.98
CA ASP A 240 -18.00 5.02 1.28
C ASP A 240 -18.09 6.20 0.31
N HIS A 241 -17.60 7.39 0.69
CA HIS A 241 -17.47 8.54 -0.23
C HIS A 241 -16.57 8.23 -1.41
N VAL A 242 -15.33 7.75 -1.16
CA VAL A 242 -14.37 7.46 -2.23
C VAL A 242 -14.91 6.45 -3.23
N VAL A 243 -15.63 5.44 -2.75
CA VAL A 243 -16.23 4.41 -3.61
C VAL A 243 -17.37 5.01 -4.44
N LYS A 244 -18.20 5.89 -3.85
CA LYS A 244 -19.30 6.57 -4.55
C LYS A 244 -18.85 7.59 -5.58
N SER A 245 -17.81 8.39 -5.28
CA SER A 245 -17.26 9.41 -6.17
C SER A 245 -16.09 8.91 -7.01
N TRP A 246 -15.90 7.59 -7.12
CA TRP A 246 -14.76 7.03 -7.83
C TRP A 246 -14.75 7.45 -9.32
N GLY A 247 -13.77 8.28 -9.68
CA GLY A 247 -13.46 8.59 -11.07
C GLY A 247 -12.57 7.50 -11.68
N PHE A 248 -13.02 6.86 -12.76
CA PHE A 248 -12.15 5.95 -13.52
C PHE A 248 -11.12 6.77 -14.31
N VAL A 249 -9.85 6.44 -14.16
CA VAL A 249 -8.74 7.10 -14.89
C VAL A 249 -8.71 6.62 -16.33
N GLU A 250 -9.14 5.39 -16.56
CA GLU A 250 -9.22 4.77 -17.87
C GLU A 250 -10.43 5.27 -18.67
N ASP A 251 -10.26 5.45 -19.98
CA ASP A 251 -11.36 5.70 -20.91
C ASP A 251 -12.10 4.39 -21.21
N LEU A 252 -13.06 4.07 -20.34
CA LEU A 252 -13.84 2.83 -20.37
C LEU A 252 -15.17 2.98 -21.12
N GLY A 253 -15.48 4.15 -21.69
CA GLY A 253 -16.79 4.46 -22.26
C GLY A 253 -17.91 4.49 -21.21
N GLU A 254 -19.04 3.82 -21.48
CA GLU A 254 -20.13 3.70 -20.50
C GLU A 254 -19.76 2.70 -19.39
N VAL A 255 -19.31 3.23 -18.25
CA VAL A 255 -18.98 2.42 -17.07
C VAL A 255 -20.24 2.10 -16.27
N ASP A 256 -20.47 0.82 -16.03
CA ASP A 256 -21.42 0.35 -15.03
C ASP A 256 -20.90 0.73 -13.63
N THR A 257 -21.42 1.81 -13.05
CA THR A 257 -21.06 2.26 -11.69
C THR A 257 -21.71 1.41 -10.60
N ASP A 258 -22.56 0.45 -10.98
CA ASP A 258 -23.28 -0.42 -10.08
C ASP A 258 -22.58 -1.77 -9.91
N TYR A 259 -21.33 -1.72 -9.43
CA TYR A 259 -20.47 -2.89 -9.19
C TYR A 259 -20.85 -3.70 -7.93
N GLY A 260 -21.92 -3.33 -7.22
CA GLY A 260 -22.37 -3.98 -6.00
C GLY A 260 -21.51 -3.64 -4.77
N SER A 261 -21.36 -4.60 -3.86
CA SER A 261 -20.67 -4.40 -2.58
C SER A 261 -19.15 -4.25 -2.71
N GLY A 262 -18.57 -4.70 -3.82
CA GLY A 262 -17.13 -4.82 -4.04
C GLY A 262 -16.49 -6.05 -3.39
N TYR A 263 -17.25 -6.89 -2.68
CA TYR A 263 -16.72 -8.10 -2.06
C TYR A 263 -16.66 -9.28 -3.03
N PRO A 264 -15.63 -10.15 -2.95
CA PRO A 264 -15.47 -11.28 -3.86
C PRO A 264 -16.65 -12.26 -3.91
N ASN A 265 -17.46 -12.34 -2.84
CA ASN A 265 -18.56 -13.28 -2.73
C ASN A 265 -19.89 -12.73 -3.27
N ASP A 266 -19.97 -11.42 -3.55
CA ASP A 266 -21.17 -10.78 -4.06
C ASP A 266 -21.38 -11.11 -5.55
N PRO A 267 -22.55 -11.69 -5.93
CA PRO A 267 -22.87 -11.99 -7.32
C PRO A 267 -22.75 -10.80 -8.26
N LYS A 268 -23.10 -9.59 -7.80
CA LYS A 268 -23.06 -8.38 -8.62
C LYS A 268 -21.62 -7.95 -8.90
N THR A 269 -20.78 -7.98 -7.87
CA THR A 269 -19.33 -7.74 -7.98
C THR A 269 -18.68 -8.73 -8.94
N LYS A 270 -19.02 -10.02 -8.86
CA LYS A 270 -18.51 -11.05 -9.79
C LYS A 270 -18.94 -10.79 -11.23
N SER A 271 -20.21 -10.41 -11.44
CA SER A 271 -20.72 -10.08 -12.77
C SER A 271 -20.00 -8.87 -13.36
N TRP A 272 -19.79 -7.83 -12.55
CA TRP A 272 -19.04 -6.65 -12.94
C TRP A 272 -17.60 -7.01 -13.35
N LEU A 273 -16.86 -7.75 -12.52
CA LEU A 273 -15.52 -8.24 -12.85
C LEU A 273 -15.46 -9.11 -14.12
N GLN A 274 -16.55 -9.77 -14.51
CA GLN A 274 -16.56 -10.53 -15.76
C GLN A 274 -16.81 -9.66 -17.00
N LYS A 275 -17.51 -8.54 -16.85
CA LYS A 275 -17.83 -7.59 -17.91
C LYS A 275 -16.69 -6.60 -18.15
N SER A 276 -16.04 -6.14 -17.08
CA SER A 276 -14.99 -5.12 -17.12
C SER A 276 -13.59 -5.67 -17.46
N LEU A 277 -13.49 -6.95 -17.84
CA LEU A 277 -12.21 -7.59 -18.14
C LEU A 277 -11.82 -7.35 -19.60
N ASP A 278 -10.77 -6.57 -19.79
CA ASP A 278 -10.07 -6.42 -21.07
C ASP A 278 -9.08 -7.60 -21.30
N PRO A 279 -9.00 -8.17 -22.51
CA PRO A 279 -8.11 -9.30 -22.79
C PRO A 279 -6.62 -9.01 -22.62
N VAL A 280 -6.17 -7.77 -22.83
CA VAL A 280 -4.74 -7.40 -22.80
C VAL A 280 -4.39 -6.70 -21.49
N PHE A 281 -5.17 -5.71 -21.10
CA PHE A 281 -4.89 -4.87 -19.93
C PHE A 281 -5.50 -5.41 -18.63
N GLY A 282 -6.42 -6.38 -18.72
CA GLY A 282 -7.09 -6.94 -17.56
C GLY A 282 -8.18 -6.01 -17.03
N TYR A 283 -7.90 -5.26 -15.97
CA TYR A 283 -8.91 -4.47 -15.25
C TYR A 283 -8.55 -3.00 -15.13
N PRO A 284 -9.53 -2.10 -14.93
CA PRO A 284 -9.22 -0.75 -14.48
C PRO A 284 -8.62 -0.75 -13.07
N GLN A 285 -7.88 0.30 -12.73
CA GLN A 285 -7.14 0.47 -11.47
C GLN A 285 -8.02 0.40 -10.21
N PHE A 286 -9.34 0.51 -10.36
CA PHE A 286 -10.31 0.29 -9.27
C PHE A 286 -10.26 -1.14 -8.71
N VAL A 287 -9.83 -2.11 -9.52
CA VAL A 287 -9.72 -3.54 -9.14
C VAL A 287 -8.38 -3.79 -8.45
N ARG A 288 -8.42 -4.54 -7.34
CA ARG A 288 -7.22 -5.02 -6.67
C ARG A 288 -6.71 -6.30 -7.32
N PHE A 289 -5.72 -6.19 -8.20
CA PHE A 289 -5.15 -7.31 -8.95
C PHE A 289 -4.53 -8.40 -8.06
N SER A 290 -4.12 -8.04 -6.84
CA SER A 290 -3.54 -8.99 -5.89
C SER A 290 -4.56 -9.95 -5.25
N TRP A 291 -5.87 -9.77 -5.49
CA TRP A 291 -6.90 -10.68 -4.99
C TRP A 291 -6.98 -11.93 -5.85
N SER A 292 -7.12 -13.09 -5.19
CA SER A 292 -7.22 -14.38 -5.89
C SER A 292 -8.37 -14.45 -6.88
N THR A 293 -9.50 -13.78 -6.61
CA THR A 293 -10.65 -13.72 -7.51
C THR A 293 -10.32 -12.98 -8.81
N ALA A 294 -9.60 -11.86 -8.73
CA ALA A 294 -9.16 -11.12 -9.91
C ALA A 294 -8.11 -11.92 -10.68
N LYS A 295 -7.10 -12.47 -9.98
CA LYS A 295 -6.05 -13.30 -10.57
C LYS A 295 -6.62 -14.51 -11.33
N THR A 296 -7.55 -15.26 -10.72
CA THR A 296 -8.17 -16.44 -11.37
C THR A 296 -8.92 -16.07 -12.65
N LEU A 297 -9.58 -14.91 -12.70
CA LEU A 297 -10.27 -14.45 -13.90
C LEU A 297 -9.30 -14.01 -15.00
N LEU A 298 -8.20 -13.34 -14.63
CA LEU A 298 -7.13 -12.99 -15.56
C LEU A 298 -6.50 -14.25 -16.19
N ASP A 299 -6.13 -15.23 -15.35
CA ASP A 299 -5.49 -16.48 -15.80
C ASP A 299 -6.38 -17.30 -16.75
N THR A 300 -7.71 -17.16 -16.64
CA THR A 300 -8.67 -17.98 -17.41
C THR A 300 -9.23 -17.29 -18.66
N ARG A 301 -9.25 -15.95 -18.70
CA ARG A 301 -9.97 -15.19 -19.74
C ARG A 301 -9.15 -14.09 -20.41
N ALA A 302 -8.01 -13.68 -19.84
CA ALA A 302 -7.11 -12.71 -20.45
C ALA A 302 -5.95 -13.40 -21.19
N VAL A 303 -5.20 -12.61 -21.96
CA VAL A 303 -4.00 -13.08 -22.65
C VAL A 303 -2.94 -13.43 -21.59
N PRO A 304 -2.29 -14.61 -21.67
CA PRO A 304 -1.24 -14.98 -20.73
C PRO A 304 -0.05 -14.02 -20.81
N VAL A 305 0.33 -13.45 -19.66
CA VAL A 305 1.54 -12.62 -19.51
C VAL A 305 2.57 -13.43 -18.72
N ARG A 306 3.84 -13.34 -19.12
CA ARG A 306 4.97 -13.92 -18.38
C ARG A 306 5.91 -12.83 -17.91
N TRP A 307 6.20 -12.83 -16.63
CA TRP A 307 7.16 -11.94 -15.97
C TRP A 307 8.48 -12.67 -15.72
N ASP A 308 9.58 -11.92 -15.65
CA ASP A 308 10.93 -12.49 -15.48
C ASP A 308 11.09 -13.29 -14.17
N ASP A 309 10.26 -13.01 -13.16
CA ASP A 309 10.24 -13.63 -11.84
C ASP A 309 9.16 -14.72 -11.66
N ASP A 310 8.38 -15.01 -12.71
CA ASP A 310 7.38 -16.08 -12.67
C ASP A 310 8.01 -17.47 -12.45
N GLU A 311 9.27 -17.67 -12.83
CA GLU A 311 9.97 -18.95 -12.65
C GLU A 311 10.28 -19.26 -11.16
N GLU A 312 10.49 -18.23 -10.34
CA GLU A 312 10.81 -18.38 -8.90
C GLU A 312 9.56 -18.78 -8.06
N ASP A 313 8.36 -18.35 -8.48
CA ASP A 313 7.09 -18.82 -7.93
C ASP A 313 6.53 -20.04 -8.72
N GLY A 314 6.99 -20.25 -9.96
CA GLY A 314 6.63 -21.34 -10.87
C GLY A 314 7.12 -22.72 -10.42
N GLU A 315 8.29 -22.82 -9.77
CA GLU A 315 8.74 -24.07 -9.15
C GLU A 315 7.73 -24.61 -8.12
N LYS A 316 7.02 -23.73 -7.40
CA LYS A 316 5.99 -24.11 -6.42
C LYS A 316 4.64 -24.42 -7.05
N ALA A 317 4.30 -23.79 -8.18
CA ALA A 317 3.09 -24.09 -8.95
C ALA A 317 3.23 -25.42 -9.73
N ALA A 318 4.40 -25.66 -10.33
CA ALA A 318 4.73 -26.91 -11.02
C ALA A 318 4.75 -28.11 -10.05
N ALA A 319 5.24 -27.94 -8.82
CA ALA A 319 5.22 -28.97 -7.78
C ALA A 319 3.81 -29.42 -7.34
N ARG A 320 2.75 -28.63 -7.62
CA ARG A 320 1.36 -28.97 -7.29
C ARG A 320 0.60 -29.66 -8.41
N MET A 321 1.08 -29.63 -9.66
CA MET A 321 0.27 -30.04 -10.82
C MET A 321 0.76 -31.26 -11.62
N HIS A 322 1.95 -31.81 -11.43
CA HIS A 322 2.22 -33.12 -12.04
C HIS A 322 3.40 -33.88 -11.41
N CYS A 323 3.17 -35.15 -11.15
CA CYS A 323 4.20 -36.17 -10.98
C CYS A 323 4.94 -36.30 -12.33
N SER A 324 6.12 -35.70 -12.48
CA SER A 324 6.95 -35.91 -13.65
C SER A 324 7.80 -37.17 -13.44
N SER A 325 7.58 -38.18 -14.29
CA SER A 325 8.29 -39.45 -14.19
C SER A 325 9.79 -39.26 -14.44
N MET A 326 10.63 -39.96 -13.65
CA MET A 326 12.10 -40.01 -13.74
C MET A 326 12.68 -40.49 -15.09
N LEU A 327 11.86 -40.73 -16.11
CA LEU A 327 12.26 -41.32 -17.39
C LEU A 327 12.78 -40.33 -18.45
N SER A 328 12.69 -39.01 -18.22
CA SER A 328 13.33 -38.02 -19.13
C SER A 328 14.84 -37.90 -18.92
N TYR A 329 15.40 -38.45 -17.83
CA TYR A 329 16.83 -38.36 -17.51
C TYR A 329 17.72 -39.39 -18.23
N PHE A 330 17.15 -40.36 -18.94
CA PHE A 330 17.90 -41.46 -19.57
C PHE A 330 17.94 -41.44 -21.11
N SER A 331 17.35 -40.44 -21.75
CA SER A 331 17.46 -40.28 -23.21
C SER A 331 18.76 -39.57 -23.57
N ARG A 332 19.85 -40.34 -23.58
CA ARG A 332 21.19 -39.90 -24.01
C ARG A 332 21.28 -39.89 -25.53
N GLU A 333 21.31 -38.70 -26.14
CA GLU A 333 21.57 -38.55 -27.58
C GLU A 333 23.05 -38.79 -27.95
N LYS A 334 23.26 -39.28 -29.17
CA LYS A 334 24.56 -39.68 -29.75
C LYS A 334 25.45 -38.47 -30.08
N PRO A 335 26.79 -38.59 -30.06
CA PRO A 335 27.69 -37.49 -30.40
C PRO A 335 27.83 -37.38 -31.92
N GLY A 336 27.34 -36.30 -32.52
CA GLY A 336 27.48 -36.05 -33.95
C GLY A 336 27.35 -34.57 -34.29
N GLY A 337 28.48 -33.94 -34.64
CA GLY A 337 28.55 -32.58 -35.19
C GLY A 337 29.27 -31.59 -34.27
N SER A 338 30.40 -31.03 -34.70
CA SER A 338 31.05 -29.92 -34.00
C SER A 338 30.17 -28.68 -34.09
N VAL A 339 29.31 -28.46 -33.09
CA VAL A 339 28.64 -27.17 -32.92
C VAL A 339 29.74 -26.16 -32.65
N ARG A 340 29.97 -25.22 -33.58
CA ARG A 340 30.84 -24.06 -33.31
C ARG A 340 30.23 -23.35 -32.11
N GLU A 341 30.93 -23.36 -30.98
CA GLU A 341 30.50 -22.58 -29.82
C GLU A 341 30.40 -21.12 -30.24
N THR A 342 29.21 -20.54 -30.04
CA THR A 342 28.94 -19.14 -30.36
C THR A 342 29.84 -18.27 -29.49
N HIS A 343 30.53 -17.32 -30.14
CA HIS A 343 31.47 -16.45 -29.41
C HIS A 343 30.74 -15.72 -28.28
N ARG A 344 31.40 -15.60 -27.12
CA ARG A 344 30.86 -14.98 -25.89
C ARG A 344 30.16 -13.63 -26.14
N PHE A 345 30.67 -12.83 -27.07
CA PHE A 345 30.05 -11.57 -27.50
C PHE A 345 28.56 -11.70 -27.84
N PHE A 346 28.17 -12.75 -28.57
CA PHE A 346 26.79 -12.97 -29.03
C PHE A 346 25.89 -13.50 -27.90
N SER A 347 26.40 -14.46 -27.11
CA SER A 347 25.63 -15.05 -26.00
C SER A 347 25.34 -14.02 -24.90
N GLU A 348 26.32 -13.18 -24.53
CA GLU A 348 26.13 -12.13 -23.53
C GLU A 348 25.10 -11.06 -23.94
N ARG A 349 24.94 -10.83 -25.25
CA ARG A 349 24.02 -9.82 -25.80
C ARG A 349 22.71 -10.41 -26.29
N ARG A 350 22.49 -11.71 -26.06
CA ARG A 350 21.33 -12.48 -26.54
C ARG A 350 21.11 -12.31 -28.06
N LEU A 351 22.20 -12.23 -28.82
CA LEU A 351 22.17 -12.12 -30.28
C LEU A 351 22.19 -13.51 -30.91
N GLN A 352 21.27 -13.77 -31.83
CA GLN A 352 21.15 -15.03 -32.56
C GLN A 352 21.04 -14.76 -34.06
N SER A 353 21.56 -15.67 -34.87
CA SER A 353 21.34 -15.64 -36.32
C SER A 353 19.89 -16.05 -36.59
N LEU A 354 19.20 -15.30 -37.44
CA LEU A 354 17.87 -15.67 -37.91
C LEU A 354 18.00 -16.41 -39.24
N ASP A 355 17.48 -17.64 -39.29
CA ASP A 355 17.41 -18.43 -40.52
C ASP A 355 16.17 -18.05 -41.37
N SER A 356 15.22 -17.31 -40.78
CA SER A 356 14.02 -16.78 -41.43
C SER A 356 13.54 -15.51 -40.72
N LEU A 357 12.88 -14.62 -41.47
CA LEU A 357 12.26 -13.39 -40.97
C LEU A 357 10.86 -13.61 -40.39
#